data_AF-A0A7Z9MW38-F1
#
_entry.id   AF-A0A7Z9MW38-F1
#
_cell.length_a   1.000
_cell.length_b   1.000
_cell.length_c   1.000
_cell.angle_alpha   90.00
_cell.angle_beta   90.00
_cell.angle_gamma   90.00
#
_symmetry.space_group_name_H-M   'P 1'
#
loop_
_entity.id
_entity.type
_entity.pdbx_description
1 polymer ?
#
loop_
_entity_poly.entity_id
_entity_poly.type
_entity_poly.pdbx_seq_one_letter_code
_entity_poly.pdbx_strand_id
1 'polypeptide(L)'
;QIGGGASDRTQIALNLTIPIYSGGATSSRRRAAEYRVLEAKESLELSQRQLTQNIRNAYRRVNTDVLVIAQRQRSITSTQSALDATELGAEVGTRNIVEVLLARENLYQALRLYDDARYNYVIDGLILKQVAGILTPQDILELNEWLQQGV
;
A
#
# COMPACT_ATOMS: atom_id res chain seq x y z
N GLN A 1 -21.42 -23.07 86.27
CA GLN A 1 -21.86 -21.74 85.81
C GLN A 1 -21.63 -21.69 84.30
N ILE A 2 -22.73 -21.63 83.52
CA ILE A 2 -22.95 -21.23 82.10
C ILE A 2 -21.69 -21.26 81.17
N GLY A 3 -21.55 -22.04 80.11
CA GLY A 3 -22.50 -22.46 79.07
C GLY A 3 -22.03 -21.89 77.71
N GLY A 4 -21.08 -22.56 77.04
CA GLY A 4 -20.50 -22.10 75.76
C GLY A 4 -20.88 -23.01 74.60
N GLY A 5 -22.01 -22.71 73.94
CA GLY A 5 -22.45 -23.40 72.73
C GLY A 5 -21.69 -22.92 71.49
N ALA A 6 -21.32 -23.85 70.60
CA ALA A 6 -20.77 -23.54 69.28
C ALA A 6 -21.78 -22.72 68.45
N SER A 7 -21.30 -21.65 67.81
CA SER A 7 -22.11 -20.79 66.94
C SER A 7 -21.81 -21.10 65.48
N ASP A 8 -22.58 -21.99 64.87
CA ASP A 8 -22.64 -22.11 63.42
C ASP A 8 -23.63 -21.09 62.86
N ARG A 9 -23.13 -20.14 62.09
CA ARG A 9 -23.95 -19.10 61.44
C ARG A 9 -23.73 -19.14 59.93
N THR A 10 -24.70 -19.68 59.22
CA THR A 10 -24.78 -19.58 57.75
C THR A 10 -25.71 -18.42 57.39
N GLN A 11 -25.22 -17.46 56.63
CA GLN A 11 -26.02 -16.37 56.08
C GLN A 11 -25.98 -16.38 54.56
N ILE A 12 -27.14 -16.22 53.95
CA ILE A 12 -27.31 -15.95 52.52
C ILE A 12 -27.99 -14.59 52.43
N ALA A 13 -27.36 -13.65 51.73
CA ALA A 13 -27.88 -12.31 51.53
C ALA A 13 -27.95 -11.98 50.04
N LEU A 14 -29.06 -11.36 49.63
CA LEU A 14 -29.25 -10.80 48.29
C LEU A 14 -29.36 -9.28 48.44
N ASN A 15 -28.52 -8.55 47.73
CA ASN A 15 -28.55 -7.09 47.69
C ASN A 15 -29.06 -6.62 46.32
N LEU A 16 -30.14 -5.84 46.32
CA LEU A 16 -30.72 -5.22 45.15
C LEU A 16 -30.60 -3.69 45.28
N THR A 17 -29.88 -3.06 44.36
CA THR A 17 -29.75 -1.60 44.31
C THR A 17 -30.45 -1.06 43.07
N ILE A 18 -31.52 -0.28 43.26
CA ILE A 18 -32.26 0.39 42.19
C ILE A 18 -32.18 1.91 42.40
N PRO A 19 -31.37 2.64 41.61
CA PRO A 19 -31.33 4.09 41.71
C PRO A 19 -32.59 4.70 41.08
N ILE A 20 -33.40 5.40 41.89
CA ILE A 20 -34.66 6.03 41.42
C ILE A 20 -34.39 7.35 40.67
N TYR A 21 -33.36 8.11 41.05
CA TYR A 21 -32.93 9.34 40.37
C TYR A 21 -31.42 9.54 40.51
N SER A 22 -30.75 9.78 39.38
CA SER A 22 -29.28 9.92 39.32
C SER A 22 -28.82 11.30 38.85
N GLY A 23 -29.64 12.35 39.04
CA GLY A 23 -29.29 13.73 38.63
C GLY A 23 -28.99 13.90 37.14
N GLY A 24 -29.59 13.07 36.27
CA GLY A 24 -29.32 13.07 34.83
C GLY A 24 -28.06 12.30 34.37
N ALA A 25 -27.21 11.80 35.29
CA ALA A 25 -25.97 11.11 34.94
C ALA A 25 -26.20 9.88 34.03
N THR A 26 -27.19 9.04 34.32
CA THR A 26 -27.54 7.87 33.49
C THR A 26 -28.01 8.28 32.09
N SER A 27 -28.84 9.32 31.99
CA SER A 27 -29.29 9.87 30.70
C SER A 27 -28.14 10.42 29.86
N SER A 28 -27.24 11.19 30.49
CA SER A 28 -26.05 11.73 29.82
C SER A 28 -25.07 10.64 29.39
N ARG A 29 -24.83 9.61 30.22
CA ARG A 29 -24.01 8.46 29.83
C ARG A 29 -24.62 7.69 28.66
N ARG A 30 -25.94 7.51 28.65
CA ARG A 30 -26.65 6.88 27.53
C ARG A 30 -26.49 7.68 26.24
N ARG A 31 -26.73 9.00 26.27
CA ARG A 31 -26.50 9.89 25.12
C ARG A 31 -25.05 9.84 24.62
N ALA A 32 -24.07 9.87 25.53
CA ALA A 32 -22.66 9.75 25.17
C ALA A 32 -22.34 8.39 24.52
N ALA A 33 -22.93 7.30 25.00
CA ALA A 33 -22.80 5.98 24.38
C ALA A 33 -23.44 5.92 22.99
N GLU A 34 -24.61 6.54 22.79
CA GLU A 34 -25.25 6.68 21.48
C GLU A 34 -24.35 7.42 20.48
N TYR A 35 -23.76 8.57 20.88
CA TYR A 35 -22.82 9.30 20.04
C TYR A 35 -21.54 8.52 19.74
N ARG A 36 -21.01 7.73 20.68
CA ARG A 36 -19.85 6.84 20.43
C ARG A 36 -20.15 5.77 19.39
N VAL A 37 -21.37 5.22 19.39
CA VAL A 37 -21.79 4.27 18.35
C VAL A 37 -21.88 4.96 17.00
N LEU A 38 -22.39 6.19 16.93
CA LEU A 38 -22.41 6.98 15.70
C LEU A 38 -21.00 7.27 15.19
N GLU A 39 -20.11 7.74 16.06
CA GLU A 39 -18.69 7.98 15.75
C GLU A 39 -18.01 6.73 15.20
N ALA A 40 -18.22 5.57 15.84
CA ALA A 40 -17.66 4.31 15.37
C ALA A 40 -18.17 3.91 13.97
N LYS A 41 -19.45 4.19 13.66
CA LYS A 41 -20.02 3.95 12.32
C LYS A 41 -19.39 4.86 11.26
N GLU A 42 -19.27 6.15 11.54
CA GLU A 42 -18.64 7.11 10.63
C GLU A 42 -17.16 6.79 10.42
N SER A 43 -16.44 6.36 11.47
CA SER A 43 -15.05 5.92 11.37
C SER A 43 -14.90 4.68 10.48
N LEU A 44 -15.82 3.72 10.58
CA LEU A 44 -15.86 2.55 9.70
C LEU A 44 -16.12 2.96 8.25
N GLU A 45 -17.10 3.83 7.99
CA GLU A 45 -17.42 4.32 6.64
C GLU A 45 -16.23 5.07 6.02
N LEU A 46 -15.55 5.92 6.81
CA LEU A 46 -14.34 6.60 6.38
C LEU A 46 -13.24 5.61 6.00
N SER A 47 -13.02 4.59 6.83
CA SER A 47 -12.01 3.54 6.59
C SER A 47 -12.31 2.77 5.30
N GLN A 48 -13.58 2.42 5.05
CA GLN A 48 -14.02 1.75 3.82
C GLN A 48 -13.81 2.63 2.57
N ARG A 49 -14.11 3.93 2.66
CA ARG A 49 -13.89 4.89 1.58
C ARG A 49 -12.41 5.07 1.28
N GLN A 50 -11.58 5.20 2.31
CA GLN A 50 -10.13 5.30 2.17
C GLN A 50 -9.55 4.05 1.52
N LEU A 51 -9.96 2.85 1.97
CA LEU A 51 -9.56 1.58 1.38
C LEU A 51 -9.92 1.51 -0.12
N THR A 52 -11.15 1.88 -0.46
CA THR A 52 -11.62 1.90 -1.86
C THR A 52 -10.80 2.86 -2.72
N GLN A 53 -10.48 4.05 -2.20
CA GLN A 53 -9.63 5.03 -2.90
C GLN A 53 -8.21 4.50 -3.08
N ASN A 54 -7.63 3.88 -2.05
CA ASN A 54 -6.28 3.31 -2.11
C ASN A 54 -6.17 2.20 -3.16
N ILE A 55 -7.15 1.27 -3.20
CA ILE A 55 -7.20 0.21 -4.21
C ILE A 55 -7.32 0.81 -5.62
N ARG A 56 -8.21 1.79 -5.82
CA ARG A 56 -8.37 2.46 -7.13
C ARG A 56 -7.09 3.18 -7.56
N ASN A 57 -6.40 3.82 -6.64
CA ASN A 57 -5.14 4.53 -6.93
C ASN A 57 -4.02 3.54 -7.28
N ALA A 58 -3.88 2.44 -6.53
CA ALA A 58 -2.92 1.38 -6.84
C ALA A 58 -3.21 0.73 -8.21
N TYR A 59 -4.48 0.44 -8.51
CA TYR A 59 -4.87 -0.11 -9.80
C TYR A 59 -4.55 0.84 -10.96
N ARG A 60 -4.83 2.14 -10.81
CA ARG A 60 -4.47 3.14 -11.81
C ARG A 60 -2.97 3.24 -12.02
N ARG A 61 -2.19 3.20 -10.93
CA ARG A 61 -0.72 3.23 -10.98
C ARG A 61 -0.17 2.09 -11.83
N VAL A 62 -0.57 0.84 -11.55
CA VAL A 62 -0.17 -0.34 -12.34
C VAL A 62 -0.51 -0.19 -13.83
N ASN A 63 -1.70 0.35 -14.15
CA ASN A 63 -2.06 0.62 -15.56
C ASN A 63 -1.20 1.71 -16.19
N THR A 64 -0.87 2.77 -15.44
CA THR A 64 0.06 3.81 -15.89
C THR A 64 1.45 3.25 -16.11
N ASP A 65 1.93 2.35 -15.25
CA ASP A 65 3.27 1.76 -15.37
C ASP A 65 3.43 0.99 -16.67
N VAL A 66 2.40 0.24 -17.11
CA VAL A 66 2.40 -0.43 -18.43
C VAL A 66 2.60 0.57 -19.57
N LEU A 67 1.94 1.74 -19.50
CA LEU A 67 2.10 2.79 -20.49
C LEU A 67 3.50 3.43 -20.43
N VAL A 68 4.04 3.61 -19.22
CA VAL A 68 5.40 4.13 -19.01
C VAL A 68 6.42 3.16 -19.59
N ILE A 69 6.31 1.86 -19.34
CA ILE A 69 7.19 0.83 -19.92
C ILE A 69 7.17 0.90 -21.44
N ALA A 70 5.98 0.95 -22.05
CA ALA A 70 5.85 1.08 -23.51
C ALA A 70 6.47 2.38 -24.04
N GLN A 71 6.32 3.50 -23.32
CA GLN A 71 6.93 4.78 -23.65
C GLN A 71 8.47 4.72 -23.56
N ARG A 72 9.01 4.09 -22.52
CA ARG A 72 10.46 3.90 -22.34
C ARG A 72 11.05 2.99 -23.42
N GLN A 73 10.34 1.94 -23.81
CA GLN A 73 10.75 1.10 -24.95
C GLN A 73 10.87 1.90 -26.24
N ARG A 74 9.92 2.80 -26.53
CA ARG A 74 10.00 3.70 -27.69
C ARG A 74 11.16 4.69 -27.55
N SER A 75 11.43 5.17 -26.33
CA SER A 75 12.57 6.04 -26.05
C SER A 75 13.89 5.36 -26.42
N ILE A 76 14.05 4.06 -26.10
CA ILE A 76 15.24 3.28 -26.48
C ILE A 76 15.41 3.25 -27.98
N THR A 77 14.35 2.92 -28.74
CA THR A 77 14.40 2.92 -30.21
C THR A 77 14.81 4.29 -30.75
N SER A 78 14.25 5.37 -30.20
CA SER A 78 14.60 6.73 -30.62
C SER A 78 16.05 7.10 -30.31
N THR A 79 16.57 6.74 -29.13
CA THR A 79 17.96 7.01 -28.75
C THR A 79 18.94 6.15 -29.54
N GLN A 80 18.56 4.92 -29.89
CA GLN A 80 19.35 4.05 -30.76
C GLN A 80 19.49 4.66 -32.16
N SER A 81 18.38 5.05 -32.79
CA SER A 81 18.44 5.68 -34.12
C SER A 81 19.24 6.98 -34.12
N ALA A 82 19.19 7.75 -33.02
CA ALA A 82 20.02 8.93 -32.85
C ALA A 82 21.52 8.58 -32.74
N LEU A 83 21.86 7.53 -31.98
CA LEU A 83 23.22 7.01 -31.89
C LEU A 83 23.73 6.59 -33.28
N ASP A 84 22.97 5.76 -33.99
CA ASP A 84 23.34 5.26 -35.33
C ASP A 84 23.62 6.43 -36.30
N ALA A 85 22.79 7.48 -36.27
CA ALA A 85 22.98 8.68 -37.08
C ALA A 85 24.22 9.48 -36.68
N THR A 86 24.52 9.59 -35.38
CA THR A 86 25.73 10.27 -34.90
C THR A 86 27.00 9.49 -35.20
N GLU A 87 26.97 8.16 -35.13
CA GLU A 87 28.08 7.29 -35.48
C GLU A 87 28.40 7.41 -36.97
N LEU A 88 27.40 7.28 -37.85
CA LEU A 88 27.57 7.51 -39.27
C LEU A 88 28.09 8.93 -39.57
N GLY A 89 27.53 9.93 -38.88
CA GLY A 89 27.97 11.33 -38.99
C GLY A 89 29.43 11.52 -38.62
N ALA A 90 29.93 10.79 -37.62
CA ALA A 90 31.32 10.84 -37.18
C ALA A 90 32.24 10.10 -38.16
N GLU A 91 31.80 8.97 -38.72
CA GLU A 91 32.53 8.22 -39.76
C GLU A 91 32.76 9.06 -41.01
N VAL A 92 31.77 9.87 -41.42
CA VAL A 92 31.90 10.78 -42.57
C VAL A 92 32.49 12.17 -42.19
N GLY A 93 32.88 12.37 -40.94
CA GLY A 93 33.52 13.60 -40.45
C GLY A 93 32.60 14.81 -40.25
N THR A 94 31.27 14.62 -40.25
CA THR A 94 30.26 15.67 -39.99
C THR A 94 29.88 15.81 -38.52
N ARG A 95 30.28 14.85 -37.67
CA ARG A 95 30.09 14.85 -36.21
C ARG A 95 31.40 14.55 -35.49
N ASN A 96 31.51 14.96 -34.24
CA ASN A 96 32.68 14.69 -33.40
C ASN A 96 32.48 13.41 -32.56
N ILE A 97 33.57 12.71 -32.22
CA ILE A 97 33.55 11.55 -31.32
C ILE A 97 32.89 11.85 -29.97
N VAL A 98 33.01 13.07 -29.46
CA VAL A 98 32.34 13.49 -28.23
C VAL A 98 30.81 13.41 -28.35
N GLU A 99 30.25 13.71 -29.53
CA GLU A 99 28.81 13.59 -29.77
C GLU A 99 28.36 12.13 -29.81
N VAL A 100 29.19 11.23 -30.35
CA VAL A 100 28.94 9.78 -30.33
C VAL A 100 28.94 9.26 -28.89
N LEU A 101 29.91 9.68 -28.07
CA LEU A 101 29.96 9.28 -26.66
C LEU A 101 28.72 9.75 -25.89
N LEU A 102 28.27 10.99 -26.12
CA LEU A 102 27.06 11.53 -25.52
C LEU A 102 25.79 10.81 -26.00
N ALA A 103 25.68 10.50 -27.30
CA ALA A 103 24.57 9.73 -27.84
C ALA A 103 24.51 8.32 -27.24
N ARG A 104 25.67 7.69 -27.04
CA ARG A 104 25.78 6.38 -26.40
C ARG A 104 25.41 6.44 -24.92
N GLU A 105 25.84 7.47 -24.20
CA GLU A 105 25.41 7.72 -22.82
C GLU A 105 23.88 7.82 -22.74
N ASN A 106 23.26 8.61 -23.63
CA ASN A 106 21.80 8.77 -23.67
C ASN A 106 21.07 7.44 -23.92
N LEU A 107 21.60 6.57 -24.79
CA LEU A 107 21.05 5.23 -25.01
C LEU A 107 21.09 4.39 -23.74
N TYR A 108 22.24 4.35 -23.03
CA TYR A 108 22.35 3.61 -21.78
C TYR A 108 21.45 4.18 -20.67
N GLN A 109 21.29 5.51 -20.61
CA GLN A 109 20.32 6.13 -19.71
C GLN A 109 18.88 5.68 -20.05
N ALA A 110 18.51 5.62 -21.33
CA ALA A 110 17.19 5.17 -21.76
C ALA A 110 16.94 3.68 -21.42
N LEU A 111 17.95 2.83 -21.59
CA LEU A 111 17.91 1.41 -21.19
C LEU A 111 17.68 1.27 -19.68
N ARG A 112 18.45 2.00 -18.86
CA ARG A 112 18.28 1.99 -17.41
C ARG A 112 16.88 2.44 -16.98
N LEU A 113 16.37 3.52 -17.57
CA LEU A 113 15.02 4.03 -17.27
C LEU A 113 13.91 3.04 -17.65
N TYR A 114 14.12 2.22 -18.68
CA TYR A 114 13.20 1.15 -19.06
C TYR A 114 13.20 0.02 -18.02
N ASP A 115 14.37 -0.40 -17.54
CA ASP A 115 14.47 -1.41 -16.50
C ASP A 115 13.91 -0.92 -15.16
N ASP A 116 14.20 0.32 -14.76
CA ASP A 116 13.60 0.96 -13.59
C ASP A 116 12.06 0.96 -13.68
N ALA A 117 11.50 1.24 -14.86
CA ALA A 117 10.05 1.21 -15.08
C ALA A 117 9.46 -0.21 -14.94
N ARG A 118 10.18 -1.24 -15.39
CA ARG A 118 9.77 -2.65 -15.22
C ARG A 118 9.77 -3.06 -13.75
N TYR A 119 10.79 -2.66 -12.98
CA TYR A 119 10.82 -2.92 -11.54
C TYR A 119 9.71 -2.18 -10.80
N ASN A 120 9.43 -0.93 -11.15
CA ASN A 120 8.33 -0.18 -10.55
C ASN A 120 6.99 -0.85 -10.80
N TYR A 121 6.70 -1.32 -12.03
CA TYR A 121 5.48 -2.07 -12.33
C TYR A 121 5.30 -3.31 -11.44
N VAL A 122 6.39 -4.05 -11.20
CA VAL A 122 6.36 -5.22 -10.31
C VAL A 122 6.03 -4.81 -8.87
N ILE A 123 6.72 -3.80 -8.34
CA ILE A 123 6.51 -3.30 -6.97
C ILE A 123 5.09 -2.77 -6.81
N ASP A 124 4.62 -1.96 -7.75
CA ASP A 124 3.27 -1.38 -7.74
C ASP A 124 2.19 -2.46 -7.89
N GLY A 125 2.49 -3.56 -8.60
CA GLY A 125 1.67 -4.76 -8.64
C GLY A 125 1.56 -5.45 -7.26
N LEU A 126 2.67 -5.57 -6.52
CA LEU A 126 2.65 -6.09 -5.15
C LEU A 126 1.90 -5.17 -4.19
N ILE A 127 2.08 -3.85 -4.32
CA ILE A 127 1.34 -2.85 -3.52
C ILE A 127 -0.17 -2.97 -3.80
N LEU A 128 -0.59 -3.18 -5.05
CA LEU A 128 -1.99 -3.42 -5.38
C LEU A 128 -2.53 -4.67 -4.66
N LYS A 129 -1.81 -5.79 -4.70
CA LYS A 129 -2.19 -7.01 -3.96
C LYS A 129 -2.25 -6.76 -2.46
N GLN A 130 -1.33 -5.96 -1.91
CA GLN A 130 -1.29 -5.61 -0.49
C GLN A 130 -2.52 -4.81 -0.06
N VAL A 131 -2.86 -3.74 -0.79
CA VAL A 131 -4.03 -2.90 -0.46
C VAL A 131 -5.36 -3.61 -0.72
N ALA A 132 -5.38 -4.59 -1.64
CA ALA A 132 -6.53 -5.47 -1.84
C ALA A 132 -6.62 -6.59 -0.77
N GLY A 133 -5.62 -6.75 0.10
CA GLY A 133 -5.59 -7.77 1.15
C GLY A 133 -5.38 -9.20 0.64
N ILE A 134 -4.86 -9.35 -0.58
CA ILE A 134 -4.64 -10.66 -1.22
C ILE A 134 -3.15 -10.98 -1.40
N LEU A 135 -2.25 -10.14 -0.88
CA LEU A 135 -0.81 -10.39 -0.94
C LEU A 135 -0.46 -11.59 -0.05
N THR A 136 0.16 -12.59 -0.65
CA THR A 136 0.61 -13.81 0.00
C THR A 136 2.13 -13.97 -0.09
N PRO A 137 2.77 -14.77 0.78
CA PRO A 137 4.18 -15.11 0.63
C PRO A 137 4.51 -15.76 -0.70
N GLN A 138 3.56 -16.50 -1.30
CA GLN A 138 3.72 -17.14 -2.59
C GLN A 138 3.97 -16.12 -3.71
N ASP A 139 3.34 -14.95 -3.66
CA ASP A 139 3.55 -13.88 -4.65
C ASP A 139 5.01 -13.39 -4.69
N ILE A 140 5.69 -13.42 -3.53
CA ILE A 140 7.10 -13.01 -3.42
C ILE A 140 8.03 -14.12 -3.92
N LEU A 141 7.68 -15.38 -3.66
CA LEU A 141 8.44 -16.53 -4.15
C LEU A 141 8.37 -16.63 -5.68
N GLU A 142 7.18 -16.49 -6.26
CA GLU A 142 6.98 -16.45 -7.71
C GLU A 142 7.77 -15.30 -8.35
N LEU A 143 7.78 -14.12 -7.70
CA LEU A 143 8.59 -13.00 -8.17
C LEU A 143 10.09 -13.33 -8.11
N ASN A 144 10.56 -13.92 -7.03
CA ASN A 144 11.97 -14.29 -6.88
C ASN A 144 12.41 -15.31 -7.94
N GLU A 145 11.56 -16.30 -8.24
CA GLU A 145 11.82 -17.25 -9.33
C GLU A 145 11.86 -16.57 -10.70
N TRP A 146 10.92 -15.66 -10.98
CA TRP A 146 10.92 -14.89 -12.22
C TRP A 146 12.19 -14.03 -12.38
N LEU A 147 12.66 -13.40 -11.30
CA LEU A 147 13.89 -12.61 -11.31
C LEU A 147 15.14 -13.49 -11.52
N GLN A 148 15.18 -14.71 -10.96
CA GLN A 148 16.31 -15.63 -11.11
C GLN A 148 16.41 -16.24 -12.52
N GLN A 149 15.30 -16.37 -13.24
CA GLN A 149 15.30 -16.85 -14.63
C GLN A 149 15.57 -15.75 -15.67
N GLY A 150 15.45 -14.48 -15.27
CA GLY A 150 15.64 -13.31 -16.13
C GLY A 150 17.03 -12.66 -16.09
N VAL A 151 17.97 -13.24 -15.33
CA VAL A 151 19.41 -12.91 -15.29
C VAL A 151 20.19 -14.02 -16.00
#